data_AF-A0A1H7TUN5-F1
#
_entry.id   AF-A0A1H7TUN5-F1
#
_cell.length_a   1.000
_cell.length_b   1.000
_cell.length_c   1.000
_cell.angle_alpha   90.00
_cell.angle_beta   90.00
_cell.angle_gamma   90.00
#
_symmetry.space_group_name_H-M   'P 1'
#
loop_
_entity.id
_entity.type
_entity.pdbx_description
1 polymer ?
#
loop_
_entity_poly.entity_id
_entity_poly.type
_entity_poly.pdbx_seq_one_letter_code
_entity_poly.pdbx_strand_id
1 'polypeptide(L)'
;MIMKGITMNKIASPLLLCGALSLAFAAGAQTAAPSANSPFIATAPAAPLLLPGVEQLAAARRMLQAFGMPALLRHQLGRAPTTDPEVAQLLQHMSRNATDAEICDTFAPAYARYTTTQQLDQLTAAYSTPLGRRQVQALLAKAGVEGAKAQIFTPAEQAEIRASDQLPANKIFEGKRIQIAADITAATQRWRGAYHARLMRQATTQMAAFREVVSSRKQDDPEPKFNYQRTGLATLDRAIIAMSDHLISVSNAGVAMNRDLISYGAEHMLDSDRLVSAKGIAASKAALVKTDERVERYLRALDGLQGLYRQRLADIMKNTSTPDAMDKAISNDYELLLRLGENQRAQTELAGRILDFAQSRLGKVRVDQQRMVFEDDADVQLYNTLLEQRRKLLAEFADITRRPASVASSDQPTAATR
;
A
#
# COMPACT_ATOMS: atom_id res chain seq x y z
N MET A 1 -21.53 -51.75 19.01
CA MET A 1 -21.94 -50.84 20.12
C MET A 1 -20.77 -50.71 21.10
N ILE A 2 -19.76 -49.88 20.78
CA ILE A 2 -18.70 -49.50 21.73
C ILE A 2 -18.27 -48.07 21.38
N MET A 3 -18.90 -47.08 22.03
CA MET A 3 -18.19 -45.86 22.42
C MET A 3 -17.30 -46.26 23.61
N LYS A 4 -15.98 -46.31 23.41
CA LYS A 4 -15.01 -46.25 24.49
C LYS A 4 -13.90 -45.28 24.08
N GLY A 5 -13.68 -44.31 24.96
CA GLY A 5 -12.88 -43.12 24.72
C GLY A 5 -11.43 -43.41 24.37
N ILE A 6 -10.94 -42.63 23.42
CA ILE A 6 -9.52 -42.36 23.27
C ILE A 6 -9.19 -41.31 24.34
N THR A 7 -8.65 -41.77 25.45
CA THR A 7 -7.96 -40.94 26.43
C THR A 7 -6.79 -40.24 25.73
N MET A 8 -6.96 -38.96 25.39
CA MET A 8 -5.87 -38.09 24.95
C MET A 8 -4.90 -37.92 26.13
N ASN A 9 -3.85 -38.75 26.15
CA ASN A 9 -2.83 -38.68 27.20
C ASN A 9 -1.88 -37.50 26.90
N LYS A 10 -2.12 -36.44 27.68
CA LYS A 10 -1.30 -35.28 28.11
C LYS A 10 0.22 -35.37 27.90
N ILE A 11 0.71 -35.11 26.67
CA ILE A 11 2.11 -34.71 26.44
C ILE A 11 2.14 -33.68 25.30
N ALA A 12 1.64 -32.48 25.60
CA ALA A 12 1.96 -31.27 24.86
C ALA A 12 2.02 -30.16 25.90
N SER A 13 3.17 -29.46 25.97
CA SER A 13 3.33 -28.38 26.95
C SER A 13 2.21 -27.34 26.74
N PRO A 14 1.55 -26.85 27.82
CA PRO A 14 0.41 -25.93 27.72
C PRO A 14 0.75 -24.68 26.90
N LEU A 15 2.02 -24.28 26.84
CA LEU A 15 2.55 -23.21 26.00
C LEU A 15 2.44 -23.48 24.49
N LEU A 16 2.73 -24.70 24.01
CA LEU A 16 2.57 -25.08 22.58
C LEU A 16 1.10 -25.24 22.22
N LEU A 17 0.31 -25.73 23.17
CA LEU A 17 -1.14 -25.84 23.03
C LEU A 17 -1.79 -24.46 22.91
N CYS A 18 -1.34 -23.46 23.68
CA CYS A 18 -1.78 -22.07 23.50
C CYS A 18 -1.48 -21.55 22.10
N GLY A 19 -0.24 -21.70 21.60
CA GLY A 19 0.14 -21.28 20.25
C GLY A 19 -0.62 -22.02 19.13
N ALA A 20 -0.85 -23.32 19.27
CA ALA A 20 -1.57 -24.14 18.30
C ALA A 20 -3.09 -23.89 18.24
N LEU A 21 -3.71 -23.52 19.35
CA LEU A 21 -5.15 -23.22 19.39
C LEU A 21 -5.47 -21.85 18.77
N SER A 22 -4.58 -20.88 18.88
CA SER A 22 -4.81 -19.51 18.38
C SER A 22 -4.99 -19.41 16.86
N LEU A 23 -4.47 -20.36 16.07
CA LEU A 23 -4.65 -20.39 14.61
C LEU A 23 -5.78 -21.32 14.14
N ALA A 24 -6.22 -22.28 14.96
CA ALA A 24 -7.36 -23.14 14.66
C ALA A 24 -8.70 -22.37 14.71
N PHE A 25 -8.80 -21.33 15.55
CA PHE A 25 -10.00 -20.49 15.63
C PHE A 25 -10.05 -19.36 14.59
N ALA A 26 -8.94 -19.07 13.89
CA ALA A 26 -8.93 -18.11 12.78
C ALA A 26 -9.65 -18.65 11.52
N ALA A 27 -9.90 -19.96 11.46
CA ALA A 27 -10.58 -20.64 10.35
C ALA A 27 -12.12 -20.58 10.43
N GLY A 28 -12.68 -20.13 11.56
CA GLY A 28 -14.13 -20.19 11.84
C GLY A 28 -14.82 -18.84 12.10
N ALA A 29 -14.10 -17.72 12.03
CA ALA A 29 -14.68 -16.39 12.24
C ALA A 29 -14.60 -15.55 10.94
N GLN A 30 -15.23 -16.06 9.88
CA GLN A 30 -15.77 -15.21 8.83
C GLN A 30 -17.26 -14.99 9.13
N THR A 31 -17.54 -14.06 10.04
CA THR A 31 -18.80 -13.31 10.00
C THR A 31 -18.46 -11.83 10.19
N ALA A 32 -18.66 -11.10 9.10
CA ALA A 32 -18.65 -9.64 9.00
C ALA A 32 -17.33 -8.92 9.35
N ALA A 33 -16.74 -8.30 8.34
CA ALA A 33 -15.93 -7.11 8.55
C ALA A 33 -16.71 -6.13 9.45
N PRO A 34 -16.10 -5.51 10.47
CA PRO A 34 -16.74 -4.39 11.11
C PRO A 34 -16.79 -3.26 10.08
N SER A 35 -18.00 -2.96 9.60
CA SER A 35 -18.29 -1.66 9.02
C SER A 35 -17.82 -0.59 10.01
N ALA A 36 -17.26 0.51 9.50
CA ALA A 36 -16.67 1.58 10.31
C ALA A 36 -17.68 2.32 11.22
N ASN A 37 -18.91 1.83 11.40
CA ASN A 37 -19.97 2.43 12.21
C ASN A 37 -20.79 1.35 12.95
N SER A 38 -20.24 0.75 14.00
CA SER A 38 -21.07 0.08 15.02
C SER A 38 -20.54 0.32 16.43
N PRO A 39 -21.44 0.60 17.40
CA PRO A 39 -21.06 1.07 18.72
C PRO A 39 -20.40 -0.05 19.51
N PHE A 40 -19.26 0.28 20.10
CA PHE A 40 -18.56 -0.48 21.14
C PHE A 40 -19.56 -1.05 22.16
N ILE A 41 -19.73 -2.37 22.20
CA ILE A 41 -20.22 -3.03 23.40
C ILE A 41 -19.04 -3.06 24.38
N ALA A 42 -19.07 -2.12 25.31
CA ALA A 42 -18.16 -2.05 26.44
C ALA A 42 -18.25 -3.34 27.25
N THR A 43 -17.24 -4.19 27.12
CA THR A 43 -16.97 -5.24 28.11
C THR A 43 -16.30 -4.59 29.31
N ALA A 44 -16.79 -4.92 30.51
CA ALA A 44 -16.42 -4.33 31.79
C ALA A 44 -14.90 -4.22 32.02
N PRO A 45 -14.42 -3.21 32.77
CA PRO A 45 -13.00 -3.00 32.97
C PRO A 45 -12.43 -4.16 33.80
N ALA A 46 -11.63 -5.01 33.17
CA ALA A 46 -10.72 -5.88 33.88
C ALA A 46 -9.72 -5.01 34.66
N ALA A 47 -9.45 -5.38 35.91
CA ALA A 47 -8.49 -4.72 36.80
C ALA A 47 -7.19 -4.33 36.07
N PRO A 48 -6.54 -3.21 36.45
CA PRO A 48 -5.35 -2.71 35.76
C PRO A 48 -4.22 -3.74 35.87
N LEU A 49 -4.04 -4.52 34.82
CA LEU A 49 -2.90 -5.40 34.66
C LEU A 49 -1.69 -4.50 34.40
N LEU A 50 -0.77 -4.44 35.36
CA LEU A 50 0.51 -3.76 35.26
C LEU A 50 1.15 -4.08 33.90
N LEU A 51 1.51 -3.05 33.14
CA LEU A 51 2.24 -3.20 31.90
C LEU A 51 3.55 -3.95 32.19
N PRO A 52 3.92 -4.99 31.41
CA PRO A 52 5.14 -5.75 31.68
C PRO A 52 6.38 -4.86 31.63
N GLY A 53 7.30 -5.04 32.58
CA GLY A 53 8.57 -4.34 32.58
C GLY A 53 9.48 -4.78 31.43
N VAL A 54 10.48 -3.95 31.09
CA VAL A 54 11.43 -4.23 29.99
C VAL A 54 12.17 -5.56 30.20
N GLU A 55 12.61 -5.85 31.42
CA GLU A 55 13.30 -7.11 31.76
C GLU A 55 12.38 -8.34 31.65
N GLN A 56 11.11 -8.19 32.01
CA GLN A 56 10.11 -9.25 31.93
C GLN A 56 9.79 -9.60 30.47
N LEU A 57 9.71 -8.58 29.59
CA LEU A 57 9.59 -8.78 28.15
C LEU A 57 10.83 -9.47 27.57
N ALA A 58 12.02 -9.08 28.00
CA ALA A 58 13.27 -9.72 27.57
C ALA A 58 13.32 -11.20 27.99
N ALA A 59 12.92 -11.52 29.23
CA ALA A 59 12.82 -12.90 29.70
C ALA A 59 11.77 -13.71 28.91
N ALA A 60 10.62 -13.10 28.60
CA ALA A 60 9.60 -13.74 27.77
C ALA A 60 10.10 -14.04 26.34
N ARG A 61 10.87 -13.14 25.73
CA ARG A 61 11.49 -13.37 24.41
C ARG A 61 12.46 -14.56 24.44
N ARG A 62 13.33 -14.62 25.45
CA ARG A 62 14.27 -15.75 25.63
C ARG A 62 13.53 -17.07 25.82
N MET A 63 12.46 -17.06 26.64
CA MET A 63 11.61 -18.23 26.84
C MET A 63 10.98 -18.70 25.52
N LEU A 64 10.39 -17.79 24.73
CA LEU A 64 9.77 -18.13 23.45
C LEU A 64 10.78 -18.70 22.45
N GLN A 65 12.00 -18.18 22.44
CA GLN A 65 13.07 -18.70 21.61
C GLN A 65 13.51 -20.10 22.04
N ALA A 66 13.74 -20.32 23.35
CA ALA A 66 14.10 -21.63 23.90
C ALA A 66 13.03 -22.69 23.62
N PHE A 67 11.76 -22.26 23.56
CA PHE A 67 10.62 -23.11 23.30
C PHE A 67 10.37 -23.42 21.81
N GLY A 68 11.17 -22.83 20.91
CA GLY A 68 11.01 -23.03 19.47
C GLY A 68 9.76 -22.36 18.88
N MET A 69 9.23 -21.33 19.53
CA MET A 69 8.03 -20.61 19.08
C MET A 69 8.14 -20.09 17.64
N PRO A 70 9.28 -19.53 17.18
CA PRO A 70 9.42 -19.09 15.79
C PRO A 70 9.19 -20.21 14.77
N ALA A 71 9.74 -21.41 15.00
CA ALA A 71 9.57 -22.55 14.10
C ALA A 71 8.11 -23.02 14.06
N LEU A 72 7.46 -23.10 15.22
CA LEU A 72 6.06 -23.47 15.31
C LEU A 72 5.16 -22.48 14.58
N LEU A 73 5.36 -21.18 14.81
CA LEU A 73 4.51 -20.15 14.20
C LEU A 73 4.68 -20.08 12.69
N ARG A 74 5.91 -20.17 12.17
CA ARG A 74 6.12 -20.25 10.71
C ARG A 74 5.38 -21.44 10.11
N HIS A 75 5.47 -22.60 10.76
CA HIS A 75 4.75 -23.79 10.32
C HIS A 75 3.23 -23.57 10.27
N GLN A 76 2.67 -22.98 11.32
CA GLN A 76 1.23 -22.76 11.42
C GLN A 76 0.75 -21.67 10.44
N LEU A 77 1.49 -20.58 10.29
CA LEU A 77 1.20 -19.52 9.31
C LEU A 77 1.24 -20.08 7.88
N GLY A 78 2.23 -20.92 7.56
CA GLY A 78 2.36 -21.54 6.24
C GLY A 78 1.28 -22.56 5.89
N ARG A 79 0.52 -23.05 6.87
CA ARG A 79 -0.56 -24.05 6.72
C ARG A 79 -1.93 -23.55 7.18
N ALA A 80 -2.04 -22.28 7.54
CA ALA A 80 -3.29 -21.72 8.05
C ALA A 80 -4.38 -21.81 6.95
N PRO A 81 -5.50 -22.50 7.22
CA PRO A 81 -6.59 -22.56 6.25
C PRO A 81 -7.24 -21.17 6.14
N THR A 82 -7.35 -20.68 4.91
CA THR A 82 -8.05 -19.44 4.60
C THR A 82 -8.72 -19.57 3.24
N THR A 83 -9.93 -19.04 3.12
CA THR A 83 -10.66 -18.93 1.84
C THR A 83 -10.25 -17.67 1.07
N ASP A 84 -9.64 -16.70 1.75
CA ASP A 84 -9.14 -15.48 1.15
C ASP A 84 -7.70 -15.71 0.61
N PRO A 85 -7.48 -15.59 -0.72
CA PRO A 85 -6.19 -15.84 -1.34
C PRO A 85 -5.14 -14.77 -1.04
N GLU A 86 -5.55 -13.53 -0.73
CA GLU A 86 -4.62 -12.47 -0.33
C GLU A 86 -4.10 -12.72 1.07
N VAL A 87 -5.00 -13.08 1.99
CA VAL A 87 -4.62 -13.54 3.33
C VAL A 87 -3.70 -14.75 3.25
N ALA A 88 -3.98 -15.69 2.34
CA ALA A 88 -3.15 -16.88 2.16
C ALA A 88 -1.72 -16.51 1.74
N GLN A 89 -1.58 -15.62 0.75
CA GLN A 89 -0.27 -15.13 0.31
C GLN A 89 0.46 -14.38 1.41
N LEU A 90 -0.23 -13.52 2.16
CA LEU A 90 0.36 -12.78 3.28
C LEU A 90 0.88 -13.71 4.37
N LEU A 91 0.09 -14.70 4.78
CA LEU A 91 0.50 -15.67 5.81
C LEU A 91 1.67 -16.53 5.34
N GLN A 92 1.66 -16.96 4.08
CA GLN A 92 2.78 -17.67 3.47
C GLN A 92 4.04 -16.79 3.36
N HIS A 93 3.87 -15.50 3.11
CA HIS A 93 4.98 -14.55 3.09
C HIS A 93 5.56 -14.34 4.49
N MET A 94 4.71 -14.13 5.49
CA MET A 94 5.11 -13.99 6.88
C MET A 94 5.82 -15.25 7.39
N SER A 95 5.34 -16.44 7.03
CA SER A 95 5.99 -17.69 7.45
C SER A 95 7.40 -17.85 6.90
N ARG A 96 7.72 -17.26 5.74
CA ARG A 96 9.04 -17.33 5.11
C ARG A 96 9.97 -16.20 5.54
N ASN A 97 9.43 -15.01 5.77
CA ASN A 97 10.23 -13.78 5.86
C ASN A 97 10.19 -13.10 7.24
N ALA A 98 9.28 -13.47 8.13
CA ALA A 98 9.30 -12.94 9.51
C ALA A 98 10.58 -13.42 10.22
N THR A 99 11.28 -12.52 10.89
CA THR A 99 12.47 -12.86 11.68
C THR A 99 12.09 -13.50 13.01
N ASP A 100 12.99 -14.30 13.61
CA ASP A 100 12.77 -14.87 14.95
C ASP A 100 12.53 -13.77 16.00
N ALA A 101 13.28 -12.68 15.90
CA ALA A 101 13.14 -11.52 16.78
C ALA A 101 11.75 -10.88 16.65
N GLU A 102 11.28 -10.63 15.43
CA GLU A 102 9.95 -10.06 15.18
C GLU A 102 8.84 -10.95 15.74
N ILE A 103 8.95 -12.27 15.57
CA ILE A 103 8.00 -13.23 16.13
C ILE A 103 8.02 -13.15 17.67
N CYS A 104 9.19 -13.29 18.30
CA CYS A 104 9.29 -13.24 19.75
C CYS A 104 8.83 -11.90 20.33
N ASP A 105 9.14 -10.77 19.68
CA ASP A 105 8.71 -9.44 20.10
C ASP A 105 7.19 -9.27 20.04
N THR A 106 6.56 -9.85 19.02
CA THR A 106 5.10 -9.80 18.84
C THR A 106 4.38 -10.55 19.96
N PHE A 107 4.88 -11.72 20.36
CA PHE A 107 4.18 -12.59 21.31
C PHE A 107 4.64 -12.48 22.75
N ALA A 108 5.84 -11.97 23.02
CA ALA A 108 6.37 -11.79 24.38
C ALA A 108 5.41 -11.06 25.34
N PRO A 109 4.71 -9.97 24.95
CA PRO A 109 3.75 -9.31 25.82
C PRO A 109 2.62 -10.22 26.32
N ALA A 110 2.14 -11.15 25.48
CA ALA A 110 1.06 -12.07 25.85
C ALA A 110 1.48 -13.04 26.95
N TYR A 111 2.75 -13.46 26.98
CA TYR A 111 3.27 -14.37 28.01
C TYR A 111 3.76 -13.62 29.25
N ALA A 112 4.40 -12.46 29.06
CA ALA A 112 4.90 -11.61 30.13
C ALA A 112 3.76 -11.11 31.04
N ARG A 113 2.56 -10.91 30.50
CA ARG A 113 1.37 -10.46 31.26
C ARG A 113 0.96 -11.38 32.41
N TYR A 114 1.28 -12.68 32.32
CA TYR A 114 0.79 -13.68 33.27
C TYR A 114 1.87 -14.27 34.18
N THR A 115 3.14 -13.96 33.95
CA THR A 115 4.26 -14.62 34.64
C THR A 115 5.36 -13.63 35.00
N THR A 116 6.15 -13.94 36.03
CA THR A 116 7.27 -13.08 36.47
C THR A 116 8.55 -13.37 35.68
N THR A 117 9.52 -12.44 35.71
CA THR A 117 10.85 -12.61 35.11
C THR A 117 11.52 -13.91 35.57
N GLN A 118 11.52 -14.18 36.89
CA GLN A 118 12.11 -15.38 37.47
C GLN A 118 11.47 -16.67 36.92
N GLN A 119 10.14 -16.70 36.78
CA GLN A 119 9.41 -17.84 36.25
C GLN A 119 9.73 -18.10 34.77
N LEU A 120 9.85 -17.02 33.98
CA LEU A 120 10.23 -17.10 32.57
C LEU A 120 11.67 -17.58 32.39
N ASP A 121 12.60 -17.10 33.20
CA ASP A 121 14.01 -17.51 33.16
C ASP A 121 14.17 -18.99 33.61
N GLN A 122 13.39 -19.45 34.60
CA GLN A 122 13.36 -20.87 35.00
C GLN A 122 12.93 -21.79 33.85
N LEU A 123 11.86 -21.43 33.13
CA LEU A 123 11.42 -22.18 31.94
C LEU A 123 12.46 -22.13 30.82
N THR A 124 13.04 -20.96 30.60
CA THR A 124 14.11 -20.78 29.61
C THR A 124 15.28 -21.72 29.91
N ALA A 125 15.72 -21.78 31.17
CA ALA A 125 16.80 -22.66 31.60
C ALA A 125 16.44 -24.14 31.38
N ALA A 126 15.24 -24.57 31.77
CA ALA A 126 14.78 -25.95 31.59
C ALA A 126 14.81 -26.39 30.11
N TYR A 127 14.28 -25.56 29.20
CA TYR A 127 14.23 -25.87 27.76
C TYR A 127 15.56 -25.67 27.04
N SER A 128 16.54 -24.98 27.65
CA SER A 128 17.88 -24.77 27.08
C SER A 128 18.84 -25.94 27.32
N THR A 129 18.51 -26.86 28.23
CA THR A 129 19.29 -28.09 28.48
C THR A 129 19.31 -29.01 27.25
N PRO A 130 20.27 -29.95 27.12
CA PRO A 130 20.27 -30.93 26.03
C PRO A 130 18.99 -31.76 25.96
N LEU A 131 18.45 -32.18 27.12
CA LEU A 131 17.18 -32.90 27.22
C LEU A 131 16.00 -32.00 26.83
N GLY A 132 15.94 -30.77 27.36
CA GLY A 132 14.91 -29.78 27.03
C GLY A 132 14.85 -29.45 25.54
N ARG A 133 16.02 -29.29 24.88
CA ARG A 133 16.10 -29.09 23.43
C ARG A 133 15.58 -30.31 22.65
N ARG A 134 15.90 -31.53 23.07
CA ARG A 134 15.33 -32.77 22.48
C ARG A 134 13.82 -32.84 22.70
N GLN A 135 13.33 -32.45 23.87
CA GLN A 135 11.90 -32.36 24.15
C GLN A 135 11.20 -31.36 23.21
N VAL A 136 11.74 -30.16 23.03
CA VAL A 136 11.21 -29.16 22.08
C VAL A 136 11.18 -29.72 20.66
N GLN A 137 12.27 -30.37 20.20
CA GLN A 137 12.31 -31.01 18.89
C GLN A 137 11.24 -32.10 18.71
N ALA A 138 11.03 -32.95 19.72
CA ALA A 138 9.99 -33.96 19.69
C ALA A 138 8.58 -33.36 19.62
N LEU A 139 8.36 -32.25 20.33
CA LEU A 139 7.09 -31.54 20.31
C LEU A 139 6.84 -30.84 18.96
N LEU A 140 7.86 -30.21 18.38
CA LEU A 140 7.79 -29.63 17.03
C LEU A 140 7.53 -30.71 15.96
N ALA A 141 8.18 -31.88 16.07
CA ALA A 141 7.94 -33.01 15.19
C ALA A 141 6.49 -33.52 15.30
N LYS A 142 5.94 -33.59 16.52
CA LYS A 142 4.54 -33.93 16.76
C LYS A 142 3.56 -32.90 16.16
N ALA A 143 3.96 -31.63 16.13
CA ALA A 143 3.21 -30.58 15.44
C ALA A 143 3.37 -30.61 13.90
N GLY A 144 4.23 -31.47 13.37
CA GLY A 144 4.47 -31.63 11.93
C GLY A 144 5.46 -30.62 11.34
N VAL A 145 6.23 -29.91 12.17
CA VAL A 145 7.24 -28.96 11.72
C VAL A 145 8.34 -29.69 10.94
N GLU A 146 8.64 -29.21 9.74
CA GLU A 146 9.64 -29.82 8.85
C GLU A 146 11.04 -29.73 9.45
N GLY A 147 11.83 -30.80 9.30
CA GLY A 147 13.17 -30.92 9.87
C GLY A 147 13.23 -31.25 11.37
N ALA A 148 12.10 -31.21 12.09
CA ALA A 148 12.04 -31.63 13.48
C ALA A 148 12.07 -33.15 13.61
N LYS A 149 12.84 -33.67 14.57
CA LYS A 149 13.05 -35.12 14.76
C LYS A 149 12.21 -35.66 15.91
N ALA A 150 11.46 -36.72 15.65
CA ALA A 150 10.88 -37.53 16.72
C ALA A 150 12.00 -38.07 17.61
N GLN A 151 11.81 -37.99 18.93
CA GLN A 151 12.78 -38.44 19.92
C GLN A 151 12.16 -39.57 20.75
N ILE A 152 12.98 -40.57 21.07
CA ILE A 152 12.66 -41.58 22.08
C ILE A 152 13.36 -41.15 23.37
N PHE A 153 12.62 -41.13 24.47
CA PHE A 153 13.11 -40.76 25.80
C PHE A 153 13.11 -41.98 26.71
N THR A 154 14.21 -42.18 27.42
CA THR A 154 14.32 -43.19 28.49
C THR A 154 13.37 -42.88 29.64
N PRO A 155 13.03 -43.86 30.51
CA PRO A 155 12.17 -43.60 31.67
C PRO A 155 12.70 -42.52 32.62
N ALA A 156 14.02 -42.43 32.80
CA ALA A 156 14.67 -41.40 33.63
C ALA A 156 14.50 -40.00 33.01
N GLU A 157 14.76 -39.86 31.71
CA GLU A 157 14.54 -38.62 30.95
C GLU A 157 13.07 -38.19 30.96
N GLN A 158 12.13 -39.15 30.89
CA GLN A 158 10.71 -38.86 31.00
C GLN A 158 10.32 -38.34 32.39
N ALA A 159 10.96 -38.83 33.46
CA ALA A 159 10.73 -38.33 34.81
C ALA A 159 11.22 -36.88 34.97
N GLU A 160 12.39 -36.56 34.40
CA GLU A 160 12.95 -35.20 34.39
C GLU A 160 12.10 -34.22 33.56
N ILE A 161 11.58 -34.67 32.41
CA ILE A 161 10.60 -33.90 31.61
C ILE A 161 9.35 -33.61 32.43
N ARG A 162 8.77 -34.62 33.12
CA ARG A 162 7.59 -34.42 33.96
C ARG A 162 7.87 -33.46 35.12
N ALA A 163 9.06 -33.49 35.70
CA ALA A 163 9.47 -32.54 36.73
C ALA A 163 9.51 -31.10 36.18
N SER A 164 10.04 -30.92 34.97
CA SER A 164 10.04 -29.63 34.27
C SER A 164 8.63 -29.14 33.92
N ASP A 165 7.73 -30.04 33.52
CA ASP A 165 6.33 -29.72 33.23
C ASP A 165 5.57 -29.26 34.50
N GLN A 166 6.03 -29.63 35.70
CA GLN A 166 5.44 -29.24 36.97
C GLN A 166 5.93 -27.88 37.51
N LEU A 167 6.84 -27.20 36.80
CA LEU A 167 7.32 -25.87 37.18
C LEU A 167 6.15 -24.88 37.40
N PRO A 168 6.22 -23.97 38.40
CA PRO A 168 5.12 -23.06 38.73
C PRO A 168 4.60 -22.26 37.54
N ALA A 169 5.50 -21.85 36.64
CA ALA A 169 5.16 -21.11 35.44
C ALA A 169 4.25 -21.90 34.48
N ASN A 170 4.47 -23.22 34.32
CA ASN A 170 3.64 -24.08 33.48
C ASN A 170 2.23 -24.22 34.04
N LYS A 171 2.08 -24.29 35.37
CA LYS A 171 0.76 -24.32 36.03
C LYS A 171 -0.01 -23.01 35.82
N ILE A 172 0.68 -21.87 35.84
CA ILE A 172 0.08 -20.57 35.55
C ILE A 172 -0.39 -20.53 34.09
N PHE A 173 0.45 -20.94 33.14
CA PHE A 173 0.09 -20.97 31.74
C PHE A 173 -1.08 -21.93 31.44
N GLU A 174 -1.14 -23.08 32.11
CA GLU A 174 -2.28 -23.99 32.03
C GLU A 174 -3.57 -23.32 32.58
N GLY A 175 -3.49 -22.69 33.75
CA GLY A 175 -4.62 -21.98 34.37
C GLY A 175 -5.07 -20.71 33.63
N LYS A 176 -4.19 -20.12 32.80
CA LYS A 176 -4.47 -18.91 31.99
C LYS A 176 -4.55 -19.19 30.49
N ARG A 177 -4.64 -20.46 30.08
CA ARG A 177 -4.58 -20.89 28.68
C ARG A 177 -5.56 -20.16 27.77
N ILE A 178 -6.80 -19.95 28.22
CA ILE A 178 -7.84 -19.29 27.43
C ILE A 178 -7.48 -17.82 27.20
N GLN A 179 -7.01 -17.13 28.24
CA GLN A 179 -6.65 -15.71 28.15
C GLN A 179 -5.40 -15.50 27.30
N ILE A 180 -4.39 -16.37 27.45
CA ILE A 180 -3.18 -16.34 26.63
C ILE A 180 -3.52 -16.59 25.17
N ALA A 181 -4.38 -17.57 24.88
CA ALA A 181 -4.82 -17.84 23.51
C ALA A 181 -5.55 -16.62 22.90
N ALA A 182 -6.40 -15.93 23.66
CA ALA A 182 -7.07 -14.71 23.21
C ALA A 182 -6.06 -13.57 22.93
N ASP A 183 -5.11 -13.34 23.84
CA ASP A 183 -4.07 -12.32 23.68
C ASP A 183 -3.15 -12.62 22.47
N ILE A 184 -2.81 -13.89 22.23
CA ILE A 184 -2.04 -14.33 21.06
C ILE A 184 -2.83 -14.12 19.76
N THR A 185 -4.12 -14.45 19.74
CA THR A 185 -4.97 -14.21 18.56
C THR A 185 -5.03 -12.72 18.23
N ALA A 186 -5.24 -11.87 19.24
CA ALA A 186 -5.26 -10.42 19.07
C ALA A 186 -3.88 -9.86 18.65
N ALA A 187 -2.78 -10.41 19.17
CA ALA A 187 -1.43 -10.07 18.74
C ALA A 187 -1.19 -10.46 17.27
N THR A 188 -1.65 -11.65 16.86
CA THR A 188 -1.52 -12.14 15.48
C THR A 188 -2.27 -11.26 14.49
N GLN A 189 -3.51 -10.88 14.79
CA GLN A 189 -4.30 -9.99 13.93
C GLN A 189 -3.64 -8.62 13.76
N ARG A 190 -3.19 -8.01 14.86
CA ARG A 190 -2.47 -6.73 14.83
C ARG A 190 -1.16 -6.83 14.05
N TRP A 191 -0.39 -7.89 14.27
CA TRP A 191 0.87 -8.12 13.58
C TRP A 191 0.65 -8.28 12.07
N ARG A 192 -0.35 -9.07 11.65
CA ARG A 192 -0.73 -9.20 10.23
C ARG A 192 -1.04 -7.84 9.58
N GLY A 193 -1.88 -7.03 10.23
CA GLY A 193 -2.22 -5.69 9.74
C GLY A 193 -1.00 -4.78 9.62
N ALA A 194 -0.15 -4.74 10.65
CA ALA A 194 1.08 -3.95 10.65
C ALA A 194 2.10 -4.44 9.59
N TYR A 195 2.22 -5.76 9.43
CA TYR A 195 3.10 -6.40 8.45
C TYR A 195 2.66 -6.05 7.02
N HIS A 196 1.36 -6.19 6.72
CA HIS A 196 0.81 -5.80 5.43
C HIS A 196 0.99 -4.30 5.15
N ALA A 197 0.68 -3.43 6.12
CA ALA A 197 0.86 -1.99 5.99
C ALA A 197 2.34 -1.59 5.77
N ARG A 198 3.29 -2.32 6.33
CA ARG A 198 4.73 -2.12 6.06
C ARG A 198 5.07 -2.44 4.59
N LEU A 199 4.59 -3.57 4.06
CA LEU A 199 4.81 -3.94 2.65
C LEU A 199 4.14 -2.96 1.69
N MET A 200 2.91 -2.53 2.00
CA MET A 200 2.21 -1.50 1.23
C MET A 200 2.97 -0.17 1.23
N ARG A 201 3.51 0.27 2.37
CA ARG A 201 4.33 1.49 2.43
C ARG A 201 5.62 1.39 1.62
N GLN A 202 6.28 0.23 1.63
CA GLN A 202 7.44 -0.01 0.78
C GLN A 202 7.08 0.12 -0.70
N ALA A 203 5.97 -0.48 -1.12
CA ALA A 203 5.45 -0.38 -2.48
C ALA A 203 5.11 1.05 -2.89
N THR A 204 4.35 1.78 -2.06
CA THR A 204 3.92 3.15 -2.38
C THR A 204 5.08 4.12 -2.41
N THR A 205 6.07 3.96 -1.53
CA THR A 205 7.29 4.79 -1.53
C THR A 205 8.08 4.63 -2.84
N GLN A 206 8.25 3.38 -3.30
CA GLN A 206 8.91 3.11 -4.58
C GLN A 206 8.14 3.72 -5.75
N MET A 207 6.81 3.62 -5.74
CA MET A 207 5.99 4.21 -6.80
C MET A 207 6.01 5.75 -6.77
N ALA A 208 6.00 6.37 -5.59
CA ALA A 208 6.09 7.82 -5.47
C ALA A 208 7.41 8.34 -6.06
N ALA A 209 8.54 7.71 -5.74
CA ALA A 209 9.83 8.03 -6.33
C ALA A 209 9.84 7.81 -7.85
N PHE A 210 9.22 6.73 -8.33
CA PHE A 210 9.12 6.49 -9.77
C PHE A 210 8.24 7.52 -10.49
N ARG A 211 7.12 7.92 -9.89
CA ARG A 211 6.23 8.96 -10.42
C ARG A 211 6.99 10.27 -10.61
N GLU A 212 7.85 10.64 -9.67
CA GLU A 212 8.68 11.85 -9.76
C GLU A 212 9.65 11.79 -10.96
N VAL A 213 10.32 10.66 -11.17
CA VAL A 213 11.18 10.41 -12.34
C VAL A 213 10.39 10.53 -13.64
N VAL A 214 9.19 9.93 -13.69
CA VAL A 214 8.33 9.96 -14.86
C VAL A 214 7.81 11.37 -15.15
N SER A 215 7.44 12.14 -14.12
CA SER A 215 6.91 13.50 -14.26
C SER A 215 7.97 14.54 -14.61
N SER A 216 9.24 14.30 -14.26
CA SER A 216 10.36 15.22 -14.54
C SER A 216 11.03 14.95 -15.89
N ARG A 217 10.57 13.94 -16.62
CA ARG A 217 11.14 13.50 -17.89
C ARG A 217 11.03 14.56 -18.98
N LYS A 218 12.13 14.84 -19.66
CA LYS A 218 12.22 15.71 -20.85
C LYS A 218 12.11 14.91 -22.15
N GLN A 219 11.93 15.62 -23.26
CA GLN A 219 11.67 15.03 -24.58
C GLN A 219 12.74 14.04 -25.07
N ASP A 220 14.01 14.31 -24.77
CA ASP A 220 15.15 13.52 -25.23
C ASP A 220 15.68 12.56 -24.15
N ASP A 221 15.02 12.52 -22.99
CA ASP A 221 15.39 11.61 -21.93
C ASP A 221 14.99 10.18 -22.30
N PRO A 222 15.86 9.19 -21.99
CA PRO A 222 15.55 7.79 -22.21
C PRO A 222 14.28 7.39 -21.47
N GLU A 223 13.61 6.35 -21.96
CA GLU A 223 12.42 5.81 -21.28
C GLU A 223 12.78 5.39 -19.84
N PRO A 224 12.01 5.83 -18.83
CA PRO A 224 12.31 5.53 -17.44
C PRO A 224 12.11 4.03 -17.18
N LYS A 225 13.12 3.41 -16.57
CA LYS A 225 13.06 2.01 -16.15
C LYS A 225 12.64 1.91 -14.70
N PHE A 226 11.58 1.15 -14.42
CA PHE A 226 11.16 0.90 -13.06
C PHE A 226 11.94 -0.28 -12.46
N ASN A 227 12.97 0.03 -11.67
CA ASN A 227 13.73 -0.97 -10.93
C ASN A 227 13.02 -1.34 -9.63
N TYR A 228 12.03 -2.23 -9.74
CA TYR A 228 11.17 -2.62 -8.62
C TYR A 228 11.85 -3.59 -7.65
N GLN A 229 11.96 -3.21 -6.38
CA GLN A 229 12.23 -4.14 -5.29
C GLN A 229 10.94 -4.83 -4.87
N ARG A 230 10.84 -6.12 -5.22
CA ARG A 230 9.67 -6.96 -4.94
C ARG A 230 9.37 -7.03 -3.45
N THR A 231 8.09 -6.87 -3.11
CA THR A 231 7.58 -7.06 -1.74
C THR A 231 7.47 -8.53 -1.38
N GLY A 232 7.41 -9.42 -2.39
CA GLY A 232 7.20 -10.86 -2.21
C GLY A 232 5.72 -11.26 -2.16
N LEU A 233 4.80 -10.30 -2.18
CA LEU A 233 3.37 -10.55 -2.37
C LEU A 233 3.03 -10.46 -3.86
N ALA A 234 2.71 -11.61 -4.47
CA ALA A 234 2.52 -11.70 -5.92
C ALA A 234 1.39 -10.79 -6.46
N THR A 235 0.32 -10.60 -5.70
CA THR A 235 -0.76 -9.68 -6.09
C THR A 235 -0.30 -8.22 -6.06
N LEU A 236 0.34 -7.79 -4.96
CA LEU A 236 0.87 -6.43 -4.81
C LEU A 236 1.97 -6.13 -5.84
N ASP A 237 2.91 -7.06 -6.03
CA ASP A 237 3.98 -6.95 -7.01
C ASP A 237 3.44 -6.78 -8.43
N ARG A 238 2.39 -7.52 -8.81
CA ARG A 238 1.73 -7.38 -10.12
C ARG A 238 1.00 -6.05 -10.27
N ALA A 239 0.33 -5.57 -9.21
CA ALA A 239 -0.37 -4.29 -9.24
C ALA A 239 0.61 -3.11 -9.45
N ILE A 240 1.76 -3.14 -8.78
CA ILE A 240 2.79 -2.12 -8.91
C ILE A 240 3.38 -2.11 -10.32
N ILE A 241 3.65 -3.29 -10.90
CA ILE A 241 4.12 -3.40 -12.28
C ILE A 241 3.08 -2.84 -13.25
N ALA A 242 1.79 -3.16 -13.07
CA ALA A 242 0.73 -2.60 -13.91
C ALA A 242 0.67 -1.06 -13.81
N MET A 243 0.87 -0.51 -12.61
CA MET A 243 0.89 0.93 -12.37
C MET A 243 2.14 1.59 -12.98
N SER A 244 3.32 0.99 -12.89
CA SER A 244 4.52 1.52 -13.55
C SER A 244 4.39 1.52 -15.07
N ASP A 245 3.86 0.43 -15.65
CA ASP A 245 3.64 0.31 -17.10
C ASP A 245 2.66 1.40 -17.60
N HIS A 246 1.60 1.66 -16.83
CA HIS A 246 0.66 2.73 -17.12
C HIS A 246 1.33 4.10 -17.07
N LEU A 247 2.10 4.41 -16.01
CA LEU A 247 2.81 5.68 -15.89
C LEU A 247 3.81 5.91 -17.03
N ILE A 248 4.56 4.88 -17.44
CA ILE A 248 5.47 4.94 -18.59
C ILE A 248 4.69 5.25 -19.87
N SER A 249 3.57 4.57 -20.09
CA SER A 249 2.75 4.75 -21.29
C SER A 249 2.16 6.17 -21.37
N VAL A 250 1.66 6.71 -20.26
CA VAL A 250 1.15 8.08 -20.17
C VAL A 250 2.26 9.10 -20.42
N SER A 251 3.45 8.89 -19.86
CA SER A 251 4.62 9.75 -20.10
C SER A 251 5.07 9.72 -21.56
N ASN A 252 5.12 8.53 -22.18
CA ASN A 252 5.43 8.37 -23.59
C ASN A 252 4.43 9.12 -24.48
N ALA A 253 3.13 9.04 -24.16
CA ALA A 253 2.10 9.80 -24.86
C ALA A 253 2.29 11.32 -24.70
N GLY A 254 2.65 11.79 -23.51
CA GLY A 254 2.93 13.21 -23.23
C GLY A 254 4.15 13.74 -23.98
N VAL A 255 5.26 12.98 -23.99
CA VAL A 255 6.47 13.32 -24.76
C VAL A 255 6.17 13.39 -26.27
N ALA A 256 5.41 12.43 -26.79
CA ALA A 256 5.01 12.42 -28.19
C ALA A 256 4.12 13.63 -28.54
N MET A 257 3.17 13.98 -27.67
CA MET A 257 2.35 15.18 -27.83
C MET A 257 3.22 16.44 -27.88
N ASN A 258 4.12 16.62 -26.91
CA ASN A 258 4.98 17.80 -26.84
C ASN A 258 5.87 17.96 -28.07
N ARG A 259 6.45 16.86 -28.56
CA ARG A 259 7.25 16.84 -29.79
C ARG A 259 6.44 17.32 -30.99
N ASP A 260 5.19 16.86 -31.11
CA ASP A 260 4.32 17.27 -32.21
C ASP A 260 3.94 18.76 -32.10
N LEU A 261 3.62 19.26 -30.91
CA LEU A 261 3.31 20.68 -30.70
C LEU A 261 4.48 21.60 -31.09
N ILE A 262 5.71 21.21 -30.74
CA ILE A 262 6.93 21.92 -31.16
C ILE A 262 7.04 21.89 -32.69
N SER A 263 6.86 20.73 -33.31
CA SER A 263 6.94 20.59 -34.78
C SER A 263 5.90 21.42 -35.53
N TYR A 264 4.75 21.69 -34.91
CA TYR A 264 3.70 22.55 -35.47
C TYR A 264 3.98 24.04 -35.26
N GLY A 265 4.98 24.39 -34.43
CA GLY A 265 5.28 25.76 -34.03
C GLY A 265 4.18 26.37 -33.16
N ALA A 266 3.57 25.54 -32.29
CA ALA A 266 2.50 25.96 -31.38
C ALA A 266 2.98 27.01 -30.37
N GLU A 267 4.24 26.94 -29.95
CA GLU A 267 4.87 27.90 -29.03
C GLU A 267 4.91 29.33 -29.61
N HIS A 268 5.05 29.43 -30.93
CA HIS A 268 5.14 30.69 -31.66
C HIS A 268 3.79 31.20 -32.17
N MET A 269 2.69 30.47 -31.92
CA MET A 269 1.39 30.72 -32.52
C MET A 269 0.85 32.14 -32.22
N LEU A 270 1.21 32.69 -31.07
CA LEU A 270 0.75 33.99 -30.60
C LEU A 270 1.89 35.02 -30.50
N ASP A 271 3.00 34.80 -31.19
CA ASP A 271 4.10 35.76 -31.27
C ASP A 271 3.66 37.02 -32.00
N SER A 272 4.15 38.18 -31.57
CA SER A 272 3.67 39.49 -32.05
C SER A 272 3.89 39.69 -33.55
N ASP A 273 4.98 39.15 -34.11
CA ASP A 273 5.28 39.17 -35.55
C ASP A 273 4.27 38.33 -36.37
N ARG A 274 3.77 37.24 -35.79
CA ARG A 274 2.71 36.43 -36.41
C ARG A 274 1.35 37.12 -36.35
N LEU A 275 1.07 37.84 -35.27
CA LEU A 275 -0.23 38.51 -35.08
C LEU A 275 -0.43 39.75 -35.96
N VAL A 276 0.65 40.38 -36.46
CA VAL A 276 0.52 41.62 -37.29
C VAL A 276 0.64 41.39 -38.79
N SER A 277 0.86 40.15 -39.25
CA SER A 277 1.07 39.84 -40.66
C SER A 277 0.09 38.78 -41.18
N ALA A 278 -0.45 38.97 -42.39
CA ALA A 278 -1.39 38.02 -42.99
C ALA A 278 -0.79 36.60 -43.10
N LYS A 279 0.49 36.52 -43.50
CA LYS A 279 1.24 35.26 -43.60
C LYS A 279 1.43 34.62 -42.23
N GLY A 280 1.76 35.43 -41.21
CA GLY A 280 1.91 34.97 -39.82
C GLY A 280 0.62 34.43 -39.24
N ILE A 281 -0.48 35.16 -39.38
CA ILE A 281 -1.81 34.74 -38.93
C ILE A 281 -2.24 33.44 -39.61
N ALA A 282 -2.04 33.33 -40.94
CA ALA A 282 -2.35 32.10 -41.67
C ALA A 282 -1.54 30.89 -41.16
N ALA A 283 -0.23 31.08 -40.89
CA ALA A 283 0.61 30.04 -40.32
C ALA A 283 0.16 29.65 -38.90
N SER A 284 -0.18 30.62 -38.06
CA SER A 284 -0.70 30.38 -36.70
C SER A 284 -2.06 29.67 -36.72
N LYS A 285 -2.97 30.01 -37.63
CA LYS A 285 -4.24 29.30 -37.79
C LYS A 285 -4.02 27.85 -38.22
N ALA A 286 -3.09 27.60 -39.15
CA ALA A 286 -2.74 26.24 -39.54
C ALA A 286 -2.10 25.43 -38.38
N ALA A 287 -1.26 26.07 -37.57
CA ALA A 287 -0.68 25.46 -36.37
C ALA A 287 -1.75 25.16 -35.31
N LEU A 288 -2.73 26.05 -35.13
CA LEU A 288 -3.85 25.88 -34.20
C LEU A 288 -4.67 24.64 -34.55
N VAL A 289 -5.05 24.47 -35.82
CA VAL A 289 -5.81 23.30 -36.28
C VAL A 289 -5.07 22.00 -35.98
N LYS A 290 -3.77 21.92 -36.32
CA LYS A 290 -2.94 20.74 -36.03
C LYS A 290 -2.80 20.47 -34.53
N THR A 291 -2.70 21.53 -33.74
CA THR A 291 -2.62 21.46 -32.27
C THR A 291 -3.89 20.88 -31.69
N ASP A 292 -5.05 21.36 -32.13
CA ASP A 292 -6.36 20.89 -31.68
C ASP A 292 -6.58 19.41 -32.01
N GLU A 293 -6.29 19.01 -33.26
CA GLU A 293 -6.33 17.60 -33.68
C GLU A 293 -5.38 16.70 -32.87
N ARG A 294 -4.22 17.22 -32.47
CA ARG A 294 -3.24 16.46 -31.68
C ARG A 294 -3.68 16.32 -30.23
N VAL A 295 -4.26 17.36 -29.65
CA VAL A 295 -4.85 17.32 -28.30
C VAL A 295 -5.94 16.25 -28.24
N GLU A 296 -6.88 16.25 -29.19
CA GLU A 296 -7.96 15.25 -29.22
C GLU A 296 -7.41 13.82 -29.36
N ARG A 297 -6.39 13.62 -30.20
CA ARG A 297 -5.70 12.32 -30.30
C ARG A 297 -5.01 11.91 -28.99
N TYR A 298 -4.40 12.86 -28.30
CA TYR A 298 -3.74 12.62 -27.01
C TYR A 298 -4.76 12.22 -25.93
N LEU A 299 -5.87 12.96 -25.80
CA LEU A 299 -6.94 12.66 -24.83
C LEU A 299 -7.54 11.26 -25.07
N ARG A 300 -7.81 10.89 -26.33
CA ARG A 300 -8.27 9.53 -26.68
C ARG A 300 -7.23 8.45 -26.32
N ALA A 301 -5.94 8.74 -26.50
CA ALA A 301 -4.89 7.82 -26.11
C ALA A 301 -4.85 7.62 -24.58
N LEU A 302 -5.01 8.69 -23.80
CA LEU A 302 -5.08 8.60 -22.33
C LEU A 302 -6.28 7.79 -21.86
N ASP A 303 -7.46 8.00 -22.45
CA ASP A 303 -8.67 7.23 -22.15
C ASP A 303 -8.46 5.73 -22.43
N GLY A 304 -7.88 5.39 -23.59
CA GLY A 304 -7.54 4.00 -23.92
C GLY A 304 -6.52 3.38 -22.95
N LEU A 305 -5.47 4.11 -22.59
CA LEU A 305 -4.48 3.67 -21.61
C LEU A 305 -5.07 3.48 -20.22
N GLN A 306 -6.01 4.34 -19.81
CA GLN A 306 -6.72 4.21 -18.54
C GLN A 306 -7.64 2.99 -18.55
N GLY A 307 -8.39 2.76 -19.64
CA GLY A 307 -9.24 1.57 -19.80
C GLY A 307 -8.44 0.26 -19.69
N LEU A 308 -7.30 0.17 -20.37
CA LEU A 308 -6.40 -0.98 -20.28
C LEU A 308 -5.84 -1.19 -18.87
N TYR A 309 -5.46 -0.11 -18.19
CA TYR A 309 -4.98 -0.17 -16.82
C TYR A 309 -6.06 -0.67 -15.85
N ARG A 310 -7.29 -0.15 -15.96
CA ARG A 310 -8.45 -0.60 -15.17
C ARG A 310 -8.70 -2.09 -15.35
N GLN A 311 -8.72 -2.57 -16.59
CA GLN A 311 -8.93 -3.99 -16.89
C GLN A 311 -7.82 -4.85 -16.26
N ARG A 312 -6.56 -4.47 -16.43
CA ARG A 312 -5.43 -5.21 -15.87
C ARG A 312 -5.46 -5.26 -14.34
N LEU A 313 -5.85 -4.16 -13.70
CA LEU A 313 -6.03 -4.12 -12.24
C LEU A 313 -7.19 -5.00 -11.78
N ALA A 314 -8.33 -4.96 -12.48
CA ALA A 314 -9.48 -5.82 -12.19
C ALA A 314 -9.11 -7.31 -12.28
N ASP A 315 -8.31 -7.70 -13.28
CA ASP A 315 -7.82 -9.07 -13.42
C ASP A 315 -6.86 -9.49 -12.29
N ILE A 316 -5.98 -8.59 -11.85
CA ILE A 316 -5.08 -8.84 -10.71
C ILE A 316 -5.87 -9.00 -9.41
N MET A 317 -6.96 -8.25 -9.27
CA MET A 317 -7.78 -8.13 -8.06
C MET A 317 -9.05 -8.97 -8.05
N LYS A 318 -9.28 -9.82 -9.06
CA LYS A 318 -10.53 -10.59 -9.23
C LYS A 318 -10.97 -11.39 -7.99
N ASN A 319 -10.05 -11.66 -7.06
CA ASN A 319 -10.29 -12.41 -5.83
C ASN A 319 -9.99 -11.62 -4.54
N THR A 320 -9.86 -10.29 -4.59
CA THR A 320 -9.61 -9.42 -3.42
C THR A 320 -10.84 -8.60 -3.06
N SER A 321 -11.04 -8.35 -1.75
CA SER A 321 -12.20 -7.63 -1.20
C SER A 321 -12.14 -6.10 -1.37
N THR A 322 -11.18 -5.58 -2.14
CA THR A 322 -10.88 -4.15 -2.33
C THR A 322 -11.32 -3.48 -3.67
N PRO A 323 -12.46 -3.80 -4.31
CA PRO A 323 -12.92 -3.05 -5.50
C PRO A 323 -13.10 -1.54 -5.25
N ASP A 324 -13.77 -1.17 -4.15
CA ASP A 324 -14.29 0.19 -3.94
C ASP A 324 -13.21 1.28 -3.76
N ALA A 325 -12.08 0.93 -3.12
CA ALA A 325 -10.98 1.88 -2.90
C ALA A 325 -10.24 2.20 -4.21
N MET A 326 -10.21 1.24 -5.15
CA MET A 326 -9.57 1.43 -6.43
C MET A 326 -10.47 2.15 -7.42
N ASP A 327 -11.76 1.88 -7.42
CA ASP A 327 -12.73 2.65 -8.21
C ASP A 327 -12.68 4.15 -7.87
N LYS A 328 -12.49 4.51 -6.60
CA LYS A 328 -12.30 5.90 -6.19
C LYS A 328 -11.00 6.52 -6.73
N ALA A 329 -9.87 5.81 -6.61
CA ALA A 329 -8.58 6.32 -7.11
C ALA A 329 -8.62 6.52 -8.64
N ILE A 330 -9.21 5.55 -9.33
CA ILE A 330 -9.38 5.53 -10.78
C ILE A 330 -10.37 6.61 -11.24
N SER A 331 -11.42 6.89 -10.47
CA SER A 331 -12.36 7.99 -10.75
C SER A 331 -11.70 9.35 -10.63
N ASN A 332 -10.83 9.57 -9.64
CA ASN A 332 -10.11 10.83 -9.49
C ASN A 332 -9.19 11.11 -10.69
N ASP A 333 -8.53 10.07 -11.21
CA ASP A 333 -7.69 10.21 -12.42
C ASP A 333 -8.54 10.56 -13.65
N TYR A 334 -9.76 10.03 -13.77
CA TYR A 334 -10.68 10.38 -14.86
C TYR A 334 -11.16 11.84 -14.78
N GLU A 335 -11.52 12.31 -13.59
CA GLU A 335 -11.89 13.71 -13.37
C GLU A 335 -10.73 14.65 -13.74
N LEU A 336 -9.50 14.28 -13.37
CA LEU A 336 -8.31 15.04 -13.73
C LEU A 336 -8.13 15.13 -15.26
N LEU A 337 -8.30 14.01 -15.97
CA LEU A 337 -8.19 13.97 -17.43
C LEU A 337 -9.27 14.81 -18.12
N LEU A 338 -10.51 14.78 -17.62
CA LEU A 338 -11.60 15.62 -18.11
C LEU A 338 -11.26 17.10 -17.95
N ARG A 339 -10.84 17.52 -16.75
CA ARG A 339 -10.47 18.92 -16.48
C ARG A 339 -9.29 19.37 -17.34
N LEU A 340 -8.30 18.51 -17.56
CA LEU A 340 -7.18 18.78 -18.47
C LEU A 340 -7.68 18.98 -19.90
N GLY A 341 -8.58 18.12 -20.37
CA GLY A 341 -9.15 18.21 -21.72
C GLY A 341 -10.00 19.47 -21.93
N GLU A 342 -10.83 19.82 -20.95
CA GLU A 342 -11.64 21.05 -20.95
C GLU A 342 -10.77 22.30 -20.97
N ASN A 343 -9.75 22.35 -20.10
CA ASN A 343 -8.82 23.47 -20.07
C ASN A 343 -8.06 23.61 -21.40
N GLN A 344 -7.63 22.49 -22.00
CA GLN A 344 -6.93 22.52 -23.29
C GLN A 344 -7.83 23.01 -24.43
N ARG A 345 -9.10 22.58 -24.49
CA ARG A 345 -10.08 23.09 -25.45
C ARG A 345 -10.33 24.59 -25.27
N ALA A 346 -10.45 25.06 -24.04
CA ALA A 346 -10.60 26.48 -23.76
C ALA A 346 -9.37 27.30 -24.21
N GLN A 347 -8.16 26.74 -24.06
CA GLN A 347 -6.94 27.37 -24.56
C GLN A 347 -6.88 27.45 -26.09
N THR A 348 -7.26 26.37 -26.80
CA THR A 348 -7.28 26.38 -28.28
C THR A 348 -8.36 27.33 -28.82
N GLU A 349 -9.54 27.34 -28.21
CA GLU A 349 -10.61 28.28 -28.57
C GLU A 349 -10.18 29.74 -28.38
N LEU A 350 -9.57 30.07 -27.23
CA LEU A 350 -9.09 31.42 -26.95
C LEU A 350 -7.98 31.85 -27.91
N ALA A 351 -7.06 30.93 -28.26
CA ALA A 351 -6.05 31.21 -29.28
C ALA A 351 -6.70 31.53 -30.64
N GLY A 352 -7.75 30.82 -31.02
CA GLY A 352 -8.56 31.13 -32.21
C GLY A 352 -9.13 32.55 -32.17
N ARG A 353 -9.76 32.94 -31.05
CA ARG A 353 -10.31 34.30 -30.86
C ARG A 353 -9.23 35.39 -30.95
N ILE A 354 -8.03 35.16 -30.42
CA ILE A 354 -6.90 36.09 -30.55
C ILE A 354 -6.47 36.22 -32.02
N LEU A 355 -6.41 35.12 -32.76
CA LEU A 355 -6.06 35.13 -34.19
C LEU A 355 -7.14 35.81 -35.05
N ASP A 356 -8.42 35.63 -34.71
CA ASP A 356 -9.54 36.30 -35.38
C ASP A 356 -9.55 37.80 -35.10
N PHE A 357 -9.29 38.20 -33.86
CA PHE A 357 -9.09 39.60 -33.49
C PHE A 357 -7.95 40.22 -34.31
N ALA A 358 -6.77 39.58 -34.33
CA ALA A 358 -5.63 40.01 -35.12
C ALA A 358 -5.95 40.13 -36.62
N GLN A 359 -6.69 39.17 -37.18
CA GLN A 359 -7.10 39.21 -38.59
C GLN A 359 -8.06 40.37 -38.87
N SER A 360 -9.01 40.65 -37.97
CA SER A 360 -9.97 41.75 -38.10
C SER A 360 -9.34 43.15 -38.00
N ARG A 361 -8.11 43.23 -37.47
CA ARG A 361 -7.33 44.46 -37.28
C ARG A 361 -6.03 44.47 -38.06
N LEU A 362 -5.92 43.60 -39.06
CA LEU A 362 -4.76 43.53 -39.93
C LEU A 362 -4.48 44.91 -40.55
N GLY A 363 -3.25 45.39 -40.41
CA GLY A 363 -2.83 46.72 -40.88
C GLY A 363 -3.09 47.87 -39.91
N LYS A 364 -3.90 47.67 -38.85
CA LYS A 364 -4.17 48.66 -37.78
C LYS A 364 -3.36 48.41 -36.51
N VAL A 365 -2.64 47.29 -36.47
CA VAL A 365 -1.76 46.89 -35.36
C VAL A 365 -0.37 46.68 -35.92
N ARG A 366 0.63 47.31 -35.30
CA ARG A 366 2.04 47.20 -35.68
C ARG A 366 2.87 46.72 -34.50
N VAL A 367 4.06 46.20 -34.79
CA VAL A 367 5.04 45.86 -33.75
C VAL A 367 6.05 47.00 -33.64
N ASP A 368 6.23 47.52 -32.43
CA ASP A 368 7.30 48.47 -32.08
C ASP A 368 7.98 47.99 -30.79
N GLN A 369 9.31 47.93 -30.78
CA GLN A 369 10.11 47.42 -29.65
C GLN A 369 9.57 46.10 -29.05
N GLN A 370 9.18 45.14 -29.92
CA GLN A 370 8.58 43.85 -29.54
C GLN A 370 7.23 43.95 -28.81
N ARG A 371 6.53 45.08 -28.90
CA ARG A 371 5.19 45.28 -28.36
C ARG A 371 4.21 45.57 -29.49
N MET A 372 2.97 45.09 -29.34
CA MET A 372 1.90 45.47 -30.26
C MET A 372 1.41 46.89 -29.91
N VAL A 373 1.40 47.74 -30.93
CA VAL A 373 0.92 49.12 -30.89
C VAL A 373 -0.37 49.17 -31.71
N PHE A 374 -1.43 49.65 -31.07
CA PHE A 374 -2.79 49.72 -31.61
C PHE A 374 -3.14 51.16 -31.97
N GLU A 375 -3.97 51.35 -32.99
CA GLU A 375 -4.50 52.67 -33.38
C GLU A 375 -5.69 53.14 -32.53
N ASP A 376 -6.39 52.20 -31.87
CA ASP A 376 -7.62 52.46 -31.10
C ASP A 376 -7.51 51.91 -29.67
N ASP A 377 -7.88 52.71 -28.68
CA ASP A 377 -7.93 52.34 -27.26
C ASP A 377 -8.92 51.20 -27.00
N ALA A 378 -10.01 51.11 -27.78
CA ALA A 378 -10.97 50.01 -27.66
C ALA A 378 -10.34 48.65 -28.04
N ASP A 379 -9.49 48.64 -29.07
CA ASP A 379 -8.76 47.43 -29.49
C ASP A 379 -7.70 47.03 -28.46
N VAL A 380 -7.07 48.00 -27.79
CA VAL A 380 -6.17 47.74 -26.65
C VAL A 380 -6.91 47.05 -25.51
N GLN A 381 -8.08 47.57 -25.13
CA GLN A 381 -8.90 46.99 -24.05
C GLN A 381 -9.36 45.57 -24.37
N LEU A 382 -9.81 45.34 -25.60
CA LEU A 382 -10.24 44.02 -26.06
C LEU A 382 -9.08 43.01 -26.07
N TYR A 383 -7.92 43.40 -26.60
CA TYR A 383 -6.74 42.54 -26.61
C TYR A 383 -6.25 42.20 -25.20
N ASN A 384 -6.22 43.19 -24.29
CA ASN A 384 -5.87 42.97 -22.89
C ASN A 384 -6.84 42.00 -22.18
N THR A 385 -8.13 42.07 -22.51
CA THR A 385 -9.14 41.15 -21.98
C THR A 385 -8.85 39.71 -22.43
N LEU A 386 -8.51 39.49 -23.70
CA LEU A 386 -8.14 38.17 -24.23
C LEU A 386 -6.85 37.65 -23.57
N LEU A 387 -5.86 38.50 -23.34
CA LEU A 387 -4.64 38.13 -22.63
C LEU A 387 -4.90 37.77 -21.16
N GLU A 388 -5.82 38.47 -20.49
CA GLU A 388 -6.21 38.15 -19.12
C GLU A 388 -6.90 36.79 -19.04
N GLN A 389 -7.82 36.50 -19.97
CA GLN A 389 -8.45 35.17 -20.09
C GLN A 389 -7.39 34.07 -20.29
N ARG A 390 -6.37 34.34 -21.12
CA ARG A 390 -5.28 33.38 -21.36
C ARG A 390 -4.47 33.13 -20.10
N ARG A 391 -4.13 34.18 -19.34
CA ARG A 391 -3.42 34.04 -18.06
C ARG A 391 -4.23 33.22 -17.05
N LYS A 392 -5.56 33.41 -17.00
CA LYS A 392 -6.44 32.62 -16.13
C LYS A 392 -6.43 31.13 -16.49
N LEU A 393 -6.55 30.80 -17.77
CA LEU A 393 -6.51 29.40 -18.24
C LEU A 393 -5.14 28.74 -17.98
N LEU A 394 -4.03 29.46 -18.17
CA LEU A 394 -2.69 28.96 -17.86
C LEU A 394 -2.49 28.75 -16.35
N ALA A 395 -3.03 29.63 -15.51
CA ALA A 395 -3.00 29.47 -14.06
C ALA A 395 -3.84 28.26 -13.61
N GLU A 396 -5.00 28.03 -14.21
CA GLU A 396 -5.81 26.85 -13.96
C GLU A 396 -5.09 25.57 -14.39
N PHE A 397 -4.45 25.55 -15.56
CA PHE A 397 -3.61 24.43 -15.99
C PHE A 397 -2.50 24.12 -14.97
N ALA A 398 -1.84 25.15 -14.46
CA ALA A 398 -0.83 25.01 -13.41
C ALA A 398 -1.42 24.46 -12.09
N ASP A 399 -2.66 24.81 -11.72
CA ASP A 399 -3.34 24.26 -10.54
C ASP A 399 -3.74 22.78 -10.74
N ILE A 400 -4.31 22.45 -11.91
CA ILE A 400 -4.69 21.08 -12.30
C ILE A 400 -3.46 20.15 -12.24
N THR A 401 -2.32 20.61 -12.75
CA THR A 401 -1.06 19.83 -12.78
C THR A 401 -0.30 19.82 -11.46
N ARG A 402 -0.45 20.85 -10.60
CA ARG A 402 0.17 20.91 -9.27
C ARG A 402 -0.59 20.16 -8.19
N ARG A 403 -1.89 19.89 -8.35
CA ARG A 403 -2.61 19.00 -7.43
C ARG A 403 -2.24 17.56 -7.79
N PRO A 404 -1.31 16.88 -7.08
CA PRO A 404 -1.35 15.43 -7.09
C PRO A 404 -2.76 14.98 -6.68
N ALA A 405 -3.19 13.82 -7.17
CA ALA A 405 -4.36 13.10 -6.68
C ALA A 405 -4.21 12.65 -5.20
N SER A 406 -3.88 13.60 -4.31
CA SER A 406 -3.69 13.42 -2.88
C SER A 406 -4.42 14.53 -2.13
N VAL A 407 -5.74 14.52 -2.20
CA VAL A 407 -6.57 15.02 -1.08
C VAL A 407 -7.72 14.04 -0.89
N ALA A 408 -7.40 12.92 -0.25
CA ALA A 408 -8.36 12.09 0.48
C ALA A 408 -7.71 11.54 1.76
N SER A 409 -6.87 12.35 2.42
CA SER A 409 -6.42 12.07 3.79
C SER A 409 -6.95 13.09 4.82
N SER A 410 -7.93 13.91 4.46
CA SER A 410 -8.66 14.73 5.43
C SER A 410 -9.85 13.94 5.99
N ASP A 411 -9.53 12.93 6.79
CA ASP A 411 -10.38 12.40 7.87
C ASP A 411 -9.49 11.54 8.77
N GLN A 412 -8.48 12.18 9.36
CA GLN A 412 -7.99 11.72 10.65
C GLN A 412 -8.84 12.41 11.70
N PRO A 413 -9.58 11.69 12.56
CA PRO A 413 -10.18 12.32 13.72
C PRO A 413 -9.04 12.83 14.59
N THR A 414 -8.96 14.14 14.74
CA THR A 414 -8.19 14.78 15.80
C THR A 414 -8.58 14.12 17.11
N ALA A 415 -7.68 13.32 17.66
CA ALA A 415 -7.77 12.86 19.04
C ALA A 415 -7.67 14.10 19.92
N ALA A 416 -8.83 14.64 20.31
CA ALA A 416 -8.94 15.67 21.31
C ALA A 416 -8.36 15.10 22.60
N THR A 417 -7.22 15.65 23.00
CA THR A 417 -6.65 15.46 24.33
C THR A 417 -7.57 16.15 25.33
N ARG A 418 -8.22 15.38 26.20
CA ARG A 418 -8.66 15.80 27.53
C ARG A 418 -8.50 14.65 28.50
#